data_AF-A0A954XTJ9-F1
#
_entry.id   AF-A0A954XTJ9-F1
#
_cell.length_a   1.000
_cell.length_b   1.000
_cell.length_c   1.000
_cell.angle_alpha   90.00
_cell.angle_beta   90.00
_cell.angle_gamma   90.00
#
_symmetry.space_group_name_H-M   'P 1'
#
loop_
_entity.id
_entity.type
_entity.pdbx_description
1 polymer ?
#
loop_
_entity_poly.entity_id
_entity_poly.type
_entity_poly.pdbx_seq_one_letter_code
_entity_poly.pdbx_strand_id
1 'polypeptide(L)' 'MGIDLGTTNCAVSFVDSGSSDSAPATLETVQVQTFSVPQIVAAGEIELREGLPSFHYEPAEGEFPEGALNLPWDSD' A
#
# COMPACT_ATOMS: atom_id res chain seq x y z
N MET A 1 -0.45 -7.29 14.03
CA MET A 1 -0.56 -6.21 13.03
C MET A 1 0.44 -6.50 11.94
N GLY A 2 0.01 -6.55 10.68
CA GLY A 2 0.86 -6.64 9.50
C GLY A 2 0.87 -5.29 8.79
N ILE A 3 2.04 -4.86 8.32
CA ILE A 3 2.23 -3.58 7.64
C ILE A 3 3.10 -3.85 6.41
N ASP A 4 2.63 -3.37 5.26
CA ASP A 4 3.38 -3.33 4.00
C ASP A 4 3.48 -1.87 3.53
N LEU A 5 4.71 -1.43 3.25
CA LEU A 5 5.03 -0.05 2.89
C LEU A 5 5.68 -0.04 1.51
N GLY A 6 4.94 0.45 0.52
CA GLY A 6 5.47 0.80 -0.79
C GLY A 6 5.84 2.28 -0.87
N THR A 7 6.53 2.66 -1.94
CA THR A 7 6.76 4.07 -2.29
C THR A 7 5.47 4.82 -2.62
N THR A 8 4.41 4.07 -2.91
CA THR A 8 3.18 4.57 -3.53
C THR A 8 1.93 4.31 -2.71
N ASN A 9 1.91 3.23 -1.91
CA ASN A 9 0.75 2.79 -1.14
C ASN A 9 1.20 2.11 0.14
N CYS A 10 0.37 2.18 1.17
CA CYS A 10 0.50 1.43 2.41
C CYS A 10 -0.69 0.45 2.53
N ALA A 11 -0.43 -0.76 3.00
CA ALA A 11 -1.47 -1.71 3.38
C ALA A 11 -1.26 -2.14 4.84
N VAL A 12 -2.34 -2.11 5.62
CA VAL A 12 -2.29 -2.45 7.05
C VAL A 12 -3.38 -3.47 7.34
N SER A 13 -3.00 -4.54 8.04
CA SER A 13 -3.92 -5.55 8.52
C SER A 13 -3.72 -5.84 10.01
N PHE A 14 -4.79 -6.24 10.69
CA PHE A 14 -4.75 -6.55 12.11
C PHE A 14 -5.72 -7.67 12.47
N VAL A 15 -5.53 -8.22 13.65
CA VAL A 15 -6.46 -9.14 14.31
C VAL A 15 -6.80 -8.48 15.63
N ASP A 16 -8.10 -8.38 15.93
CA ASP A 16 -8.57 -7.88 17.22
C ASP A 16 -8.46 -8.97 18.29
N SER A 17 -7.49 -8.84 19.18
CA SER A 17 -7.26 -9.76 20.29
C SER A 17 -8.23 -9.59 21.46
N GLY A 18 -9.11 -8.58 21.42
CA GLY A 18 -10.13 -8.31 22.43
C GLY A 18 -11.54 -8.78 22.06
N SER A 19 -11.73 -9.35 20.86
CA SER A 19 -13.02 -9.90 20.43
C SER A 19 -13.46 -11.03 21.37
N SER A 20 -14.63 -10.86 21.98
CA SER A 20 -15.02 -11.50 23.24
C SER A 20 -15.50 -12.96 23.13
N ASP A 21 -14.98 -13.74 22.19
CA ASP A 21 -15.27 -15.16 22.19
C ASP A 21 -14.50 -15.83 23.33
N SER A 22 -15.23 -16.49 24.22
CA SER A 22 -14.69 -17.13 25.43
C SER A 22 -13.79 -18.35 25.12
N ALA A 23 -13.64 -18.68 23.84
CA ALA A 23 -12.79 -19.76 23.36
C ALA A 23 -11.45 -19.21 22.85
N PRO A 24 -10.33 -19.93 23.05
CA PRO A 24 -9.04 -19.53 22.51
C PRO A 24 -9.12 -19.41 20.98
N ALA A 25 -8.63 -18.29 20.44
CA ALA A 25 -8.62 -18.04 19.02
C ALA A 25 -7.80 -19.13 18.29
N THR A 26 -8.44 -19.81 17.33
CA THR A 26 -7.78 -20.79 16.45
C THR A 26 -7.55 -20.16 15.07
N LEU A 27 -6.74 -20.81 14.24
CA LEU A 27 -6.54 -20.35 12.85
C LEU A 27 -7.85 -20.28 12.04
N GLU A 28 -8.88 -21.03 12.44
CA GLU A 28 -10.19 -21.03 11.79
C GLU A 28 -11.10 -19.90 12.30
N THR A 29 -10.89 -19.44 13.53
CA THR A 29 -11.74 -18.39 14.15
C THR A 29 -11.11 -17.00 14.08
N VAL A 30 -9.80 -16.89 13.87
CA VAL A 30 -9.11 -15.61 13.71
C VAL A 30 -9.56 -14.94 12.40
N GLN A 31 -10.16 -13.75 12.53
CA GLN A 31 -10.50 -12.90 11.39
C GLN A 31 -9.44 -11.80 11.25
N VAL A 32 -8.73 -11.82 10.13
CA VAL A 32 -7.83 -10.72 9.75
C VAL A 32 -8.67 -9.61 9.13
N GLN A 33 -8.51 -8.40 9.65
CA GLN A 33 -9.18 -7.20 9.17
C GLN A 33 -8.16 -6.30 8.48
N THR A 34 -8.59 -5.65 7.40
CA THR A 34 -7.86 -4.56 6.75
C THR A 34 -8.15 -3.25 7.47
N PHE A 35 -7.15 -2.39 7.55
CA PHE A 35 -7.28 -1.05 8.12
C PHE A 35 -7.19 -0.02 7.00
N SER A 36 -8.18 0.87 6.93
CA SER A 36 -8.15 1.99 5.99
C SER A 36 -7.17 3.06 6.45
N VAL A 37 -6.13 3.29 5.63
CA VAL A 37 -5.13 4.33 5.87
C VAL A 37 -5.48 5.55 5.01
N PRO A 38 -5.31 6.80 5.49
CA PRO A 38 -5.37 7.98 4.64
C PRO A 38 -4.21 7.98 3.65
N GLN A 39 -4.50 8.03 2.35
CA GLN A 39 -3.51 7.92 1.28
C GLN A 39 -3.76 8.95 0.19
N ILE A 40 -2.69 9.41 -0.46
CA ILE A 40 -2.79 10.28 -1.63
C ILE A 40 -3.26 9.42 -2.80
N VAL A 41 -4.46 9.71 -3.33
CA VAL A 41 -5.06 8.93 -4.43
C VAL A 41 -4.97 9.63 -5.78
N ALA A 42 -4.80 10.96 -5.75
CA ALA A 42 -4.55 11.81 -6.90
C ALA A 42 -3.86 13.11 -6.45
N ALA A 43 -3.52 13.99 -7.42
CA ALA A 43 -2.86 15.26 -7.13
C ALA A 43 -3.71 16.14 -6.19
N GLY A 44 -3.25 16.32 -4.95
CA GLY A 44 -3.94 17.11 -3.93
C GLY A 44 -5.13 16.40 -3.26
N GLU A 45 -5.37 15.13 -3.55
CA GLU A 45 -6.51 14.37 -3.02
C GLU A 45 -6.04 13.28 -2.05
N ILE A 46 -6.67 13.23 -0.87
CA ILE A 46 -6.41 12.23 0.17
C ILE A 46 -7.71 11.50 0.50
N GLU A 47 -7.67 10.18 0.51
CA GLU A 47 -8.82 9.34 0.88
C GLU A 47 -8.42 8.20 1.84
N LEU A 48 -9.38 7.71 2.61
CA LEU A 48 -9.24 6.49 3.40
C LEU A 48 -9.40 5.27 2.48
N ARG A 49 -8.34 4.47 2.33
CA ARG A 49 -8.33 3.25 1.50
C ARG A 49 -7.65 2.12 2.25
N GLU A 50 -8.18 0.91 2.11
CA GLU A 50 -7.55 -0.32 2.64
C GLU A 50 -6.25 -0.69 1.89
N GLY A 51 -6.13 -0.19 0.65
CA GLY A 51 -4.97 -0.30 -0.21
C GLY A 51 -5.26 0.35 -1.57
N LEU A 52 -4.24 0.48 -2.41
CA LEU A 52 -4.35 1.00 -3.78
C LEU A 52 -3.90 -0.06 -4.79
N PRO A 53 -4.48 -0.07 -6.00
CA PRO A 53 -3.93 -0.85 -7.10
C PRO A 53 -2.49 -0.42 -7.38
N SER A 54 -1.64 -1.38 -7.75
CA SER A 54 -0.36 -1.04 -8.38
C SER A 54 -0.63 -0.23 -9.64
N PHE A 55 0.08 0.88 -9.80
CA PHE A 55 0.06 1.64 -11.05
C PHE A 55 1.46 1.75 -11.62
N HIS A 56 1.50 1.82 -12.95
CA HIS A 56 2.70 2.12 -13.71
C HIS A 56 2.61 3.59 -14.13
N TYR A 57 3.68 4.34 -13.86
CA TYR A 57 3.78 5.71 -14.35
C TYR A 57 4.42 5.67 -15.74
N GLU A 58 3.65 6.07 -16.75
CA GLU A 58 4.11 6.21 -18.13
C GLU A 58 4.29 7.70 -18.44
N PRO A 59 5.54 8.18 -18.62
CA PRO A 59 5.78 9.59 -18.91
C PRO A 59 5.27 9.96 -20.31
N ALA A 60 4.80 11.19 -20.46
CA ALA A 60 4.46 11.73 -21.77
C ALA A 60 5.73 12.05 -22.59
N GLU A 61 5.57 12.08 -23.92
CA GLU A 61 6.68 12.47 -24.81
C GLU A 61 7.18 13.88 -24.46
N GLY A 62 8.47 14.00 -24.17
CA GLY A 62 9.12 15.27 -23.79
C GLY A 62 8.86 15.75 -22.36
N GLU A 63 8.19 14.96 -21.51
CA GLU A 63 7.97 15.31 -20.10
C GLU A 63 9.28 15.44 -19.31
N PHE A 64 10.26 14.58 -19.61
CA PHE A 64 11.59 14.63 -19.02
C PHE A 64 12.68 14.80 -20.09
N PRO A 65 13.81 15.44 -19.73
CA PRO A 65 15.00 15.42 -20.57
C PRO A 65 15.49 13.99 -20.84
N GLU A 66 16.20 13.79 -21.95
CA GLU A 66 16.82 12.52 -22.29
C GLU A 66 17.75 12.03 -21.16
N GLY A 67 17.59 10.77 -20.76
CA GLY A 67 18.38 10.15 -19.70
C GLY A 67 18.01 10.53 -18.26
N ALA A 68 17.00 11.38 -18.05
CA ALA A 68 16.63 11.83 -16.70
C ALA A 68 16.04 10.72 -15.80
N LEU A 69 15.48 9.67 -16.39
CA LEU A 69 14.94 8.50 -15.67
C LEU A 69 15.93 7.32 -15.63
N ASN A 70 17.15 7.49 -16.14
CA ASN A 70 18.15 6.42 -16.14
C ASN A 70 18.53 6.06 -14.71
N LEU A 71 18.61 4.76 -14.46
CA LEU A 71 19.06 4.23 -13.18
C LEU A 71 20.59 4.31 -13.10
N PRO A 72 21.17 4.40 -11.87
CA PRO A 72 22.62 4.48 -11.69
C PRO A 72 23.43 3.32 -12.29
N TRP A 73 22.76 2.23 -12.69
CA TRP A 73 23.33 1.01 -13.26
C TRP A 73 22.94 0.77 -14.73
N ASP A 74 22.34 1.75 -15.42
CA ASP A 74 21.96 1.62 -16.84
C ASP A 74 23.17 1.67 -17.81
N SER A 75 24.37 1.93 -17.31
CA SER A 75 25.61 2.03 -18.10
C SER A 75 26.54 0.81 -18.00
N ASP A 76 26.08 -0.30 -17.43
CA ASP A 76 26.80 -1.59 -17.41
C ASP A 76 26.46 -2.49 -18.60
#